data_AF-A0A969FH14-F1
#
_entry.id   AF-A0A969FH14-F1
#
_cell.length_a   1.000
_cell.length_b   1.000
_cell.length_c   1.000
_cell.angle_alpha   90.00
_cell.angle_beta   90.00
_cell.angle_gamma   90.00
#
_symmetry.space_group_name_H-M   'P 1'
#
loop_
_entity.id
_entity.type
_entity.pdbx_description
1 polymer ?
#
loop_
_entity_poly.entity_id
_entity_poly.type
_entity_poly.pdbx_seq_one_letter_code
_entity_poly.pdbx_strand_id
1 'polypeptide(L)' 'MDTTTIRKRIKTIEEKRSVLLDLLENSDIGTLRIDVNQAIEEIDDLLEEFDRTFPESTTGNQNTDIAID' A
#
# COMPACT_ATOMS: atom_id res chain seq x y z
N MET A 1 4.80 12.20 -15.04
CA MET A 1 4.61 12.41 -13.58
C MET A 1 5.85 11.91 -12.88
N ASP A 2 6.32 12.61 -11.84
CA ASP A 2 7.47 12.19 -11.05
C ASP A 2 7.09 11.07 -10.06
N THR A 3 8.01 10.16 -9.77
CA THR A 3 7.79 9.01 -8.85
C THR A 3 7.40 9.47 -7.45
N THR A 4 7.88 10.63 -7.00
CA THR A 4 7.49 11.26 -5.73
C THR A 4 6.01 11.66 -5.73
N THR A 5 5.51 12.14 -6.87
CA THR A 5 4.09 12.50 -7.02
C THR A 5 3.20 11.25 -7.00
N ILE A 6 3.66 10.16 -7.61
CA ILE A 6 2.94 8.88 -7.62
C ILE A 6 2.88 8.32 -6.20
N ARG A 7 4.01 8.24 -5.48
CA ARG A 7 4.07 7.77 -4.08
C ARG A 7 3.16 8.60 -3.15
N LYS A 8 3.10 9.92 -3.33
CA LYS A 8 2.18 10.77 -2.56
C LYS A 8 0.71 10.42 -2.82
N ARG A 9 0.34 10.12 -4.08
CA ARG A 9 -1.03 9.70 -4.43
C ARG A 9 -1.36 8.33 -3.86
N ILE A 10 -0.40 7.40 -3.87
CA ILE A 10 -0.54 6.08 -3.23
C ILE A 10 -0.84 6.24 -1.74
N LYS A 11 -0.13 7.12 -1.04
CA LYS A 11 -0.43 7.41 0.38
C LYS A 11 -1.87 7.90 0.60
N THR A 12 -2.39 8.74 -0.29
CA THR A 12 -3.80 9.16 -0.23
C THR A 12 -4.78 8.02 -0.49
N ILE A 13 -4.38 7.01 -1.28
CA ILE A 13 -5.19 5.81 -1.52
C ILE A 13 -5.20 4.93 -0.27
N GLU A 14 -4.07 4.75 0.41
CA GLU A 14 -3.97 4.04 1.70
C GLU A 14 -4.86 4.69 2.77
N GLU A 15 -4.83 6.03 2.87
CA GLU A 15 -5.69 6.77 3.81
C GLU A 15 -7.19 6.53 3.53
N LYS A 16 -7.59 6.48 2.25
CA LYS A 16 -8.97 6.19 1.85
C LYS A 16 -9.35 4.73 2.12
N ARG A 17 -8.43 3.78 1.97
CA ARG A 17 -8.64 2.39 2.36
C ARG A 17 -8.98 2.28 3.84
N SER A 18 -8.27 3.02 4.70
CA SER A 18 -8.56 3.06 6.14
C SER A 18 -9.99 3.52 6.42
N VAL A 19 -10.49 4.52 5.69
CA VAL A 19 -11.88 4.99 5.83
C VAL A 19 -12.89 3.91 5.45
N LEU A 20 -12.60 3.10 4.42
CA LEU A 20 -13.48 2.00 4.00
C LEU A 20 -13.49 0.86 5.04
N LEU A 21 -12.36 0.58 5.69
CA LEU A 21 -12.29 -0.36 6.81
C LEU A 21 -13.11 0.14 8.00
N ASP A 22 -12.94 1.40 8.40
CA ASP A 22 -13.72 2.00 9.49
C ASP A 22 -15.22 1.94 9.21
N LEU A 23 -15.63 2.15 7.95
CA LEU A 23 -17.01 2.05 7.51
C LEU A 23 -17.56 0.63 7.63
N LEU A 24 -16.77 -0.40 7.31
CA LEU A 24 -17.16 -1.80 7.47
C LEU A 24 -17.31 -2.22 8.93
N GLU A 25 -16.47 -1.68 9.81
CA GLU A 25 -16.45 -2.03 11.22
C GLU A 25 -17.56 -1.31 12.01
N ASN A 26 -17.82 -0.04 11.70
CA ASN A 26 -18.63 0.84 12.54
C ASN A 26 -20.02 1.18 11.95
N SER A 27 -20.38 0.66 10.77
CA SER A 27 -21.69 0.94 10.16
C SER A 27 -22.34 -0.30 9.54
N ASP A 28 -23.67 -0.38 9.70
CA ASP A 28 -24.48 -1.34 8.95
C ASP A 28 -24.77 -0.77 7.55
N ILE A 29 -23.90 -1.13 6.61
CA ILE A 29 -23.98 -0.70 5.21
C ILE A 29 -24.77 -1.68 4.33
N GLY A 30 -25.36 -2.73 4.90
CA GLY A 30 -26.22 -3.67 4.19
C GLY A 30 -25.56 -4.26 2.93
N THR A 31 -26.19 -4.05 1.77
CA THR A 31 -25.71 -4.58 0.48
C THR A 31 -24.38 -3.98 0.03
N LEU A 32 -24.06 -2.74 0.43
CA LEU A 32 -22.77 -2.11 0.11
C LEU A 32 -21.59 -2.82 0.77
N ARG A 33 -21.83 -3.70 1.75
CA ARG A 33 -20.77 -4.46 2.42
C ARG A 33 -19.96 -5.26 1.42
N ILE A 34 -20.60 -5.90 0.44
CA ILE A 34 -19.91 -6.73 -0.55
C ILE A 34 -19.04 -5.83 -1.44
N ASP A 35 -19.62 -4.75 -1.95
CA ASP A 35 -18.92 -3.81 -2.83
C ASP A 35 -17.73 -3.14 -2.14
N VAL A 36 -17.87 -2.78 -0.86
CA VAL A 36 -16.79 -2.16 -0.08
C VAL A 36 -15.67 -3.16 0.24
N ASN A 37 -15.99 -4.43 0.53
CA ASN A 37 -14.96 -5.46 0.69
C ASN A 37 -14.19 -5.68 -0.62
N GLN A 38 -14.88 -5.78 -1.75
CA GLN A 38 -14.24 -5.91 -3.06
C GLN A 38 -13.33 -4.71 -3.38
N ALA A 39 -13.79 -3.49 -3.10
CA ALA A 39 -12.97 -2.30 -3.31
C ALA A 39 -11.71 -2.27 -2.44
N ILE A 40 -11.77 -2.77 -1.21
CA ILE A 40 -10.60 -2.88 -0.34
C ILE A 40 -9.62 -3.92 -0.86
N GLU A 41 -10.10 -5.10 -1.27
CA GLU A 41 -9.28 -6.15 -1.88
C GLU A 41 -8.58 -5.65 -3.14
N GLU A 42 -9.30 -4.97 -4.04
CA GLU A 42 -8.69 -4.37 -5.24
C GLU A 42 -7.64 -3.31 -4.89
N ILE A 43 -7.85 -2.50 -3.85
CA ILE A 43 -6.86 -1.52 -3.40
C ILE A 43 -5.61 -2.25 -2.86
N ASP A 44 -5.78 -3.32 -2.09
CA ASP A 44 -4.67 -4.11 -1.55
C ASP A 44 -3.82 -4.73 -2.66
N ASP A 45 -4.46 -5.34 -3.66
CA ASP A 45 -3.78 -5.92 -4.82
C ASP A 45 -3.00 -4.85 -5.60
N LEU A 46 -3.58 -3.67 -5.80
CA LEU A 46 -2.92 -2.55 -6.49
C LEU A 46 -1.74 -1.99 -5.69
N LEU A 47 -1.83 -1.96 -4.36
CA LEU A 47 -0.72 -1.54 -3.49
C LEU A 47 0.42 -2.56 -3.54
N GLU A 48 0.12 -3.86 -3.51
CA GLU A 48 1.14 -4.91 -3.66
C GLU A 48 1.85 -4.83 -5.02
N GLU A 49 1.09 -4.63 -6.11
CA GLU A 49 1.66 -4.43 -7.45
C GLU A 49 2.51 -3.16 -7.52
N PHE A 50 2.07 -2.07 -6.88
CA PHE A 50 2.84 -0.83 -6.78
C PHE A 50 4.18 -1.05 -6.08
N ASP A 51 4.19 -1.71 -4.93
CA ASP A 51 5.41 -1.98 -4.16
C ASP A 51 6.40 -2.85 -4.93
N ARG A 52 5.90 -3.82 -5.71
CA ARG A 52 6.71 -4.63 -6.62
C ARG A 52 7.28 -3.82 -7.79
N THR A 53 6.52 -2.85 -8.31
CA THR A 53 6.92 -2.03 -9.47
C THR A 53 7.87 -0.91 -9.07
N PHE A 54 7.72 -0.38 -7.86
CA PHE A 54 8.50 0.72 -7.31
C PHE A 54 9.13 0.31 -5.97
N PRO A 55 9.98 -0.72 -5.95
CA PRO A 55 10.63 -1.14 -4.72
C PRO A 55 11.35 0.07 -4.13
N GLU A 56 11.10 0.37 -2.86
CA GLU A 56 11.95 1.33 -2.16
C GLU A 56 13.37 0.83 -2.31
N SER A 57 14.24 1.69 -2.84
CA SER A 57 15.64 1.36 -3.05
C SER A 57 16.23 1.10 -1.68
N THR A 58 16.17 -0.15 -1.24
CA THR A 58 16.98 -0.67 -0.16
C THR A 58 18.39 -0.49 -0.66
N THR A 59 18.97 0.66 -0.32
CA THR A 59 20.39 0.92 -0.49
C THR A 59 21.07 -0.20 0.26
N GLY A 60 21.63 -1.14 -0.50
CA GLY A 60 22.36 -2.27 0.04
C GLY A 60 23.48 -1.72 0.92
N ASN A 61 23.36 -1.91 2.23
CA ASN A 61 24.47 -1.73 3.13
C ASN A 61 25.39 -2.96 2.99
N GLN A 62 26.14 -2.98 1.89
CA GLN A 62 27.27 -3.86 1.67
C GLN A 62 28.44 -3.37 2.52
N ASN A 63 28.36 -3.56 3.85
CA ASN A 63 29.56 -3.58 4.68
C ASN A 63 29.96 -5.04 4.91
N THR A 64 30.37 -5.70 3.83
CA THR A 64 31.27 -6.86 3.90
C THR A 64 32.68 -6.32 4.17
N ASP A 65 32.94 -5.89 5.41
CA ASP A 65 34.32 -5.81 5.87
C ASP A 65 34.73 -7.20 6.35
N ILE A 66 35.12 -8.00 5.36
CA ILE A 66 35.96 -9.17 5.53
C ILE A 66 37.34 -8.63 5.96
N ALA A 67 37.62 -8.63 7.25
CA ALA A 67 38.98 -8.59 7.75
C ALA A 67 39.42 -10.04 8.01
N ILE A 68 40.13 -10.60 7.02
CA ILE A 68 41.06 -11.70 7.24
C ILE A 68 42.28 -11.09 7.95
N ASP A 69 42.45 -11.41 9.23
CA ASP A 69 43.70 -11.91 9.85
C ASP A 69 43.38 -12.56 11.20
#